data_AF-A0AAN9QTA6-F1
#
_entry.id   AF-A0AAN9QTA6-F1
#
_cell.length_a   1.000
_cell.length_b   1.000
_cell.length_c   1.000
_cell.angle_alpha   90.00
_cell.angle_beta   90.00
_cell.angle_gamma   90.00
#
_symmetry.space_group_name_H-M   'P 1'
#
loop_
_entity.id
_entity.type
_entity.pdbx_description
1 polymer ?
#
loop_
_entity_poly.entity_id
_entity_poly.type
_entity_poly.pdbx_seq_one_letter_code
_entity_poly.pdbx_strand_id
1 'polypeptide(L)'
;MSLTSAIICRIVFGRRYEDEESERCRFSELLRECETMLGTFFVSDYVPFLGWIDKLTGLEARLERNSKVMDEFFKEVIEEHLDPSRETPEEEDLIDVLLQLKKHRSFSVDLTDDHIKAVSMVCNLEKANDYVYWQSFGKGLQERIEARTRGSVGNWLNHSSYPGW
;
A
#
# COMPACT_ATOMS: atom_id res chain seq x y z
N MET A 1 7.51 -5.41 -8.32
CA MET A 1 6.38 -6.01 -7.56
C MET A 1 5.51 -6.75 -8.57
N SER A 2 5.47 -8.09 -8.61
CA SER A 2 4.61 -8.77 -9.60
C SER A 2 4.04 -10.08 -9.07
N LEU A 3 4.87 -10.93 -8.46
CA LEU A 3 4.41 -12.24 -7.98
C LEU A 3 3.51 -12.13 -6.75
N THR A 4 3.92 -11.37 -5.73
CA THR A 4 3.13 -11.32 -4.49
C THR A 4 1.83 -10.53 -4.65
N SER A 5 1.81 -9.47 -5.45
CA SER A 5 0.56 -8.78 -5.77
C SER A 5 -0.39 -9.72 -6.51
N ALA A 6 0.10 -10.57 -7.43
CA ALA A 6 -0.71 -11.61 -8.08
C ALA A 6 -1.36 -12.55 -7.07
N ILE A 7 -0.58 -13.03 -6.11
CA ILE A 7 -1.02 -13.99 -5.10
C ILE A 7 -2.06 -13.33 -4.18
N ILE A 8 -1.79 -12.12 -3.68
CA ILE A 8 -2.74 -11.40 -2.82
C ILE A 8 -4.01 -11.07 -3.60
N CYS A 9 -3.91 -10.63 -4.86
CA CYS A 9 -5.09 -10.39 -5.70
C CYS A 9 -5.91 -11.67 -5.89
N ARG A 10 -5.27 -12.83 -6.11
CA ARG A 10 -5.95 -14.13 -6.19
C ARG A 10 -6.70 -14.47 -4.90
N ILE A 11 -6.09 -14.23 -3.75
CA ILE A 11 -6.70 -14.49 -2.44
C ILE A 11 -7.86 -13.52 -2.15
N VAL A 12 -7.69 -12.24 -2.50
CA VAL A 12 -8.65 -11.19 -2.17
C VAL A 12 -9.86 -11.22 -3.11
N PHE A 13 -9.64 -11.46 -4.41
CA PHE A 13 -10.67 -11.32 -5.45
C PHE A 13 -11.06 -12.64 -6.13
N GLY A 14 -10.47 -13.78 -5.75
CA GLY A 14 -10.83 -15.11 -6.27
C GLY A 14 -10.49 -15.38 -7.74
N ARG A 15 -10.07 -14.38 -8.51
CA ARG A 15 -9.87 -14.54 -9.96
C ARG A 15 -8.58 -15.26 -10.31
N ARG A 16 -8.65 -16.26 -11.21
CA ARG A 16 -7.48 -16.74 -11.96
C ARG A 16 -7.13 -15.67 -13.01
N TYR A 17 -6.33 -14.69 -12.60
CA TYR A 17 -5.84 -13.54 -13.40
C TYR A 17 -4.97 -13.87 -14.64
N GLU A 18 -5.15 -15.02 -15.28
CA GLU A 18 -4.51 -15.36 -16.56
C GLU A 18 -5.36 -14.93 -17.76
N ASP A 19 -6.69 -14.77 -17.61
CA ASP A 19 -7.60 -14.38 -18.71
C ASP A 19 -7.98 -12.88 -18.72
N GLU A 20 -7.64 -12.11 -17.68
CA GLU A 20 -8.00 -10.67 -17.52
C GLU A 20 -6.77 -9.80 -17.19
N GLU A 21 -5.79 -9.78 -18.09
CA GLU A 21 -4.56 -9.00 -17.92
C GLU A 21 -4.83 -7.48 -17.74
N SER A 22 -5.92 -6.95 -18.30
CA SER A 22 -6.26 -5.52 -18.21
C SER A 22 -6.70 -5.09 -16.81
N GLU A 23 -7.54 -5.89 -16.13
CA GLU A 23 -8.04 -5.56 -14.80
C GLU A 23 -6.94 -5.69 -13.73
N ARG A 24 -6.02 -6.66 -13.90
CA ARG A 24 -4.81 -6.74 -13.08
C ARG A 24 -3.93 -5.51 -13.25
N CYS A 25 -3.72 -5.08 -14.49
CA CYS A 25 -2.97 -3.86 -14.78
C CYS A 25 -3.63 -2.65 -14.11
N ARG A 26 -4.94 -2.48 -14.27
CA ARG A 26 -5.73 -1.39 -13.68
C ARG A 26 -5.65 -1.36 -12.15
N PHE A 27 -5.87 -2.48 -11.48
CA PHE A 27 -5.76 -2.54 -10.01
C PHE A 27 -4.33 -2.29 -9.53
N SER A 28 -3.33 -2.88 -10.19
CA SER A 28 -1.92 -2.68 -9.83
C SER A 28 -1.48 -1.22 -9.98
N GLU A 29 -2.03 -0.50 -10.96
CA GLU A 29 -1.77 0.91 -11.18
C GLU A 29 -2.41 1.78 -10.09
N LEU A 30 -3.67 1.50 -9.73
CA LEU A 30 -4.37 2.18 -8.62
C LEU A 30 -3.68 1.95 -7.28
N LEU A 31 -3.25 0.71 -7.01
CA LEU A 31 -2.47 0.40 -5.81
C LEU A 31 -1.15 1.16 -5.80
N ARG A 32 -0.39 1.18 -6.90
CA ARG A 32 0.88 1.90 -6.98
C ARG A 32 0.69 3.40 -6.73
N GLU A 33 -0.39 3.97 -7.22
CA GLU A 33 -0.75 5.36 -6.97
C GLU A 33 -1.09 5.59 -5.48
N CYS A 34 -1.85 4.68 -4.85
CA CYS A 34 -2.06 4.69 -3.40
C CYS A 34 -0.76 4.60 -2.60
N GLU A 35 0.13 3.67 -2.94
CA GLU A 35 1.45 3.54 -2.29
C GLU A 35 2.27 4.83 -2.43
N THR A 36 2.22 5.45 -3.62
CA THR A 36 2.89 6.73 -3.89
C THR A 36 2.30 7.84 -3.02
N MET A 37 0.97 7.91 -2.89
CA MET A 37 0.31 8.89 -2.02
C MET A 37 0.66 8.70 -0.55
N LEU A 38 0.63 7.46 -0.05
CA LEU A 38 0.99 7.14 1.34
C LEU A 38 2.46 7.45 1.65
N GLY A 39 3.35 7.34 0.65
CA GLY A 39 4.75 7.75 0.76
C GLY A 39 5.02 9.23 0.48
N THR A 40 4.02 9.99 0.03
CA THR A 40 4.17 11.42 -0.26
C THR A 40 4.02 12.24 1.02
N PHE A 41 4.91 13.22 1.20
CA PHE A 41 4.88 14.13 2.35
C PHE A 41 3.72 15.13 2.20
N PHE A 42 2.66 14.96 2.98
CA PHE A 42 1.62 15.99 3.14
C PHE A 42 2.07 17.00 4.20
N VAL A 43 2.15 18.27 3.82
CA VAL A 43 2.57 19.34 4.74
C VAL A 43 1.55 19.50 5.87
N SER A 44 0.27 19.24 5.59
CA SER A 44 -0.85 19.23 6.54
C SER A 44 -0.64 18.29 7.72
N ASP A 45 0.05 17.16 7.51
CA ASP A 45 0.19 16.11 8.52
C ASP A 45 1.19 16.49 9.62
N TYR A 46 2.11 17.41 9.29
CA TYR A 46 3.13 17.90 10.22
C TYR A 46 2.87 19.34 10.67
N VAL A 47 2.26 20.15 9.82
CA VAL A 47 2.03 21.58 10.05
C VAL A 47 0.60 21.93 9.60
N PRO A 48 -0.40 21.72 10.47
CA PRO A 48 -1.82 21.84 10.10
C PRO A 48 -2.22 23.21 9.53
N PHE A 49 -1.52 24.29 9.93
CA PHE A 49 -1.78 25.64 9.42
C PHE A 49 -1.24 25.89 8.00
N LEU A 50 -0.37 25.02 7.48
CA LEU A 50 0.18 25.07 6.12
C LEU A 50 -0.52 24.12 5.13
N GLY A 51 -1.65 23.50 5.50
CA GLY A 51 -2.39 22.59 4.61
C GLY A 51 -2.89 23.23 3.30
N TRP A 52 -2.88 24.56 3.18
CA TRP A 52 -3.12 25.24 1.90
C TRP A 52 -2.04 24.96 0.84
N ILE A 53 -0.82 24.58 1.27
CA ILE A 53 0.27 24.20 0.37
C ILE A 53 -0.09 22.89 -0.34
N ASP A 54 -0.68 21.92 0.34
CA ASP A 54 -1.11 20.65 -0.27
C ASP A 54 -2.26 20.85 -1.27
N LYS A 55 -3.10 21.87 -1.05
CA LYS A 55 -4.11 22.32 -2.03
C LYS A 55 -3.46 22.96 -3.26
N LEU A 56 -2.42 23.76 -3.06
CA LEU A 56 -1.75 24.50 -4.14
C LEU A 56 -0.82 23.62 -4.97
N THR A 57 -0.20 22.61 -4.37
CA THR A 57 0.58 21.57 -5.06
C THR A 57 -0.31 20.56 -5.79
N GLY A 58 -1.62 20.57 -5.51
CA GLY A 58 -2.60 19.67 -6.12
C GLY A 58 -2.56 18.25 -5.55
N LEU A 59 -1.83 18.02 -4.45
CA LEU A 59 -1.76 16.71 -3.79
C LEU A 59 -3.12 16.28 -3.25
N GLU A 60 -3.86 17.19 -2.64
CA GLU A 60 -5.22 16.91 -2.14
C GLU A 60 -6.17 16.48 -3.27
N ALA A 61 -6.13 17.19 -4.40
CA ALA A 61 -6.96 16.84 -5.56
C ALA A 61 -6.56 15.51 -6.21
N ARG A 62 -5.25 15.18 -6.22
CA ARG A 62 -4.74 13.91 -6.75
C ARG A 62 -5.12 12.73 -5.84
N LEU A 63 -5.04 12.92 -4.53
CA LEU A 63 -5.51 11.96 -3.53
C LEU A 63 -7.02 11.71 -3.65
N GLU A 64 -7.84 12.76 -3.74
CA GLU A 64 -9.28 12.64 -3.86
C GLU A 64 -9.70 11.89 -5.14
N ARG A 65 -9.05 12.20 -6.27
CA ARG A 65 -9.28 11.48 -7.53
C ARG A 65 -8.91 10.02 -7.41
N ASN A 66 -7.75 9.71 -6.85
CA ASN A 66 -7.31 8.33 -6.68
C ASN A 66 -8.26 7.54 -5.75
N SER A 67 -8.72 8.17 -4.67
CA SER A 67 -9.73 7.59 -3.77
C SER A 67 -11.05 7.30 -4.49
N LYS A 68 -11.51 8.19 -5.38
CA LYS A 68 -12.74 7.97 -6.16
C LYS A 68 -12.62 6.81 -7.12
N VAL A 69 -11.53 6.76 -7.91
CA VAL A 69 -11.33 5.68 -8.88
C VAL A 69 -11.17 4.33 -8.18
N MET A 70 -10.53 4.31 -7.02
CA MET A 70 -10.42 3.10 -6.20
C MET A 70 -11.77 2.66 -5.62
N ASP A 71 -12.60 3.60 -5.17
CA ASP A 71 -13.95 3.31 -4.68
C ASP A 71 -14.85 2.71 -5.76
N GLU A 72 -14.80 3.28 -6.98
CA GLU A 72 -15.50 2.77 -8.16
C GLU A 72 -15.05 1.35 -8.51
N PHE A 73 -13.74 1.09 -8.52
CA PHE A 73 -13.20 -0.25 -8.77
C PHE A 73 -13.72 -1.27 -7.76
N PHE A 74 -13.66 -0.98 -6.46
CA PHE A 74 -14.16 -1.92 -5.45
C PHE A 74 -15.67 -2.11 -5.53
N LYS A 75 -16.41 -1.08 -5.92
CA LYS A 75 -17.85 -1.19 -6.13
C LYS A 75 -18.16 -2.17 -7.27
N GLU A 76 -17.46 -2.06 -8.40
CA GLU A 76 -17.59 -3.02 -9.52
C GLU A 76 -17.30 -4.46 -9.06
N VAL A 77 -16.21 -4.64 -8.32
CA VAL A 77 -15.84 -5.96 -7.78
C VAL A 77 -16.92 -6.50 -6.84
N ILE A 78 -17.41 -5.71 -5.88
CA ILE A 78 -18.44 -6.15 -4.93
C ILE A 78 -19.74 -6.47 -5.66
N GLU A 79 -20.14 -5.65 -6.63
CA GLU A 79 -21.36 -5.88 -7.44
C GLU A 79 -21.27 -7.20 -8.21
N GLU A 80 -20.10 -7.53 -8.77
CA GLU A 80 -19.88 -8.81 -9.43
C GLU A 80 -19.97 -9.99 -8.44
N HIS A 81 -19.42 -9.86 -7.23
CA HIS A 81 -19.50 -10.93 -6.23
C HIS A 81 -20.91 -11.12 -5.68
N LEU A 82 -21.75 -10.09 -5.76
CA LEU A 82 -23.17 -10.13 -5.39
C LEU A 82 -24.07 -10.63 -6.52
N ASP A 83 -23.58 -10.72 -7.76
CA ASP A 83 -24.37 -11.15 -8.91
C ASP A 83 -24.80 -12.62 -8.75
N PRO A 84 -26.11 -12.91 -8.66
CA PRO A 84 -26.60 -14.29 -8.53
C PRO A 84 -26.36 -15.15 -9.77
N SER A 85 -25.99 -14.54 -10.90
CA SER A 85 -25.61 -15.23 -12.14
C SER A 85 -24.12 -15.55 -12.22
N ARG A 86 -23.30 -15.06 -11.27
CA ARG A 86 -21.89 -15.44 -11.14
C ARG A 86 -21.79 -16.95 -10.92
N GLU A 87 -20.92 -17.60 -11.69
CA GLU A 87 -20.59 -19.00 -11.46
C GLU A 87 -20.02 -19.14 -10.05
N THR A 88 -20.61 -20.01 -9.23
CA THR A 88 -20.10 -20.27 -7.88
C THR A 88 -18.69 -20.84 -7.99
N PRO A 89 -17.66 -20.14 -7.50
CA PRO A 89 -16.30 -20.62 -7.59
C PRO A 89 -16.13 -21.89 -6.74
N GLU A 90 -15.20 -22.77 -7.13
CA GLU A 90 -14.86 -23.97 -6.35
C GLU A 90 -14.24 -23.62 -4.98
N GLU A 91 -13.61 -22.46 -4.87
CA GLU A 91 -13.00 -21.93 -3.64
C GLU A 91 -13.53 -20.53 -3.36
N GLU A 92 -13.96 -20.27 -2.12
CA GLU A 92 -14.40 -18.94 -1.68
C GLU A 92 -13.20 -18.00 -1.54
N ASP A 93 -13.35 -16.77 -2.02
CA ASP A 93 -12.37 -15.71 -1.83
C ASP A 93 -12.67 -14.85 -0.58
N LEU A 94 -11.74 -13.94 -0.25
CA LEU A 94 -11.90 -13.07 0.91
C LEU A 94 -13.17 -12.20 0.82
N ILE A 95 -13.53 -11.71 -0.37
CA ILE A 95 -14.73 -10.89 -0.55
C ILE A 95 -15.98 -11.72 -0.34
N ASP A 96 -16.02 -12.96 -0.85
CA ASP A 96 -17.10 -13.91 -0.61
C ASP A 96 -17.30 -14.16 0.89
N VAL A 97 -16.21 -14.44 1.62
CA VAL A 97 -16.25 -14.66 3.07
C VAL A 97 -16.75 -13.41 3.80
N LEU A 98 -16.26 -12.22 3.44
CA LEU A 98 -16.68 -10.96 4.06
C LEU A 98 -18.16 -10.63 3.76
N LEU A 99 -18.64 -10.89 2.55
CA LEU A 99 -20.04 -10.70 2.17
C LEU A 99 -20.97 -11.69 2.90
N GLN A 100 -20.55 -12.95 3.06
CA GLN A 100 -21.28 -13.92 3.87
C GLN A 100 -21.35 -13.49 5.34
N LEU A 101 -20.24 -13.01 5.91
CA LEU A 101 -20.20 -12.48 7.27
C LEU A 101 -21.12 -11.26 7.45
N LYS A 102 -21.15 -10.35 6.46
CA LYS A 102 -22.11 -9.22 6.41
C LYS A 102 -23.56 -9.72 6.44
N LYS A 103 -23.89 -10.72 5.61
CA LYS A 103 -25.25 -11.27 5.50
C LYS A 103 -25.72 -11.97 6.77
N HIS A 104 -24.83 -12.72 7.43
CA HIS A 104 -25.17 -13.49 8.62
C HIS A 104 -25.21 -12.64 9.91
N ARG A 105 -24.81 -11.35 9.87
CA ARG A 105 -24.64 -10.48 11.05
C ARG A 105 -23.90 -11.20 12.20
N SER A 106 -22.93 -12.04 11.86
CA SER A 106 -22.26 -12.93 12.83
C SER A 106 -21.28 -12.18 13.76
N PHE A 107 -21.01 -10.90 13.49
CA PHE A 107 -20.12 -10.05 14.27
C PHE A 107 -20.90 -9.07 15.15
N SER A 108 -20.28 -8.65 16.26
CA SER A 108 -20.80 -7.59 17.13
C SER A 108 -20.81 -6.20 16.48
N VAL A 109 -20.20 -6.07 15.30
CA VAL A 109 -20.12 -4.86 14.48
C VAL A 109 -20.84 -5.14 13.16
N ASP A 110 -21.79 -4.28 12.78
CA ASP A 110 -22.43 -4.35 11.46
C ASP A 110 -21.36 -4.09 10.37
N LEU A 111 -21.04 -5.13 9.59
CA LEU A 111 -20.07 -5.02 8.51
C LEU A 111 -20.66 -4.21 7.35
N THR A 112 -19.96 -3.19 6.87
CA THR A 112 -20.36 -2.32 5.75
C THR A 112 -19.46 -2.59 4.55
N ASP A 113 -19.87 -2.12 3.36
CA ASP A 113 -19.02 -2.24 2.17
C ASP A 113 -17.70 -1.49 2.35
N ASP A 114 -17.70 -0.41 3.12
CA ASP A 114 -16.48 0.33 3.45
C ASP A 114 -15.52 -0.50 4.32
N HIS A 115 -16.04 -1.35 5.22
CA HIS A 115 -15.20 -2.29 5.97
C HIS A 115 -14.57 -3.35 5.05
N ILE A 116 -15.33 -3.85 4.06
CA ILE A 116 -14.83 -4.83 3.08
C ILE A 116 -13.72 -4.20 2.22
N LYS A 117 -13.97 -3.00 1.68
CA LYS A 117 -12.98 -2.22 0.93
C LYS A 117 -11.70 -1.99 1.73
N ALA A 118 -11.84 -1.57 2.99
CA ALA A 118 -10.71 -1.28 3.86
C ALA A 118 -9.85 -2.53 4.11
N VAL A 119 -10.46 -3.68 4.44
CA VAL A 119 -9.72 -4.93 4.66
C VAL A 119 -8.99 -5.36 3.39
N SER A 120 -9.68 -5.35 2.25
CA SER A 120 -9.07 -5.66 0.95
C SER A 120 -7.89 -4.74 0.64
N MET A 121 -8.03 -3.43 0.90
CA MET A 121 -6.96 -2.45 0.68
C MET A 121 -5.75 -2.71 1.61
N VAL A 122 -5.99 -2.97 2.89
CA VAL A 122 -4.92 -3.24 3.88
C VAL A 122 -4.13 -4.51 3.52
N CYS A 123 -4.82 -5.60 3.17
CA CYS A 123 -4.16 -6.85 2.75
C CYS A 123 -3.27 -6.66 1.51
N ASN A 124 -3.62 -5.73 0.61
CA ASN A 124 -2.84 -5.41 -0.57
C ASN A 124 -1.67 -4.43 -0.30
N LEU A 125 -1.80 -3.56 0.71
CA LEU A 125 -0.82 -2.51 1.04
C LEU A 125 0.26 -2.93 2.03
N GLU A 126 0.18 -4.09 2.68
CA GLU A 126 1.21 -4.56 3.64
C GLU A 126 2.64 -4.59 3.06
N LYS A 127 2.76 -4.65 1.72
CA LYS A 127 4.03 -4.56 0.98
C LYS A 127 4.68 -3.17 1.00
N ALA A 128 3.90 -2.11 1.14
CA ALA A 128 4.38 -0.73 1.09
C ALA A 128 5.11 -0.33 2.38
N ASN A 129 4.77 -0.97 3.50
CA ASN A 129 5.27 -0.58 4.81
C ASN A 129 6.78 -0.83 4.94
N ASP A 130 7.30 -1.94 4.38
CA ASP A 130 8.74 -2.20 4.36
C ASP A 130 9.50 -1.14 3.54
N TYR A 131 8.97 -0.73 2.38
CA TYR A 131 9.63 0.26 1.51
C TYR A 131 9.60 1.68 2.08
N VAL A 132 8.49 2.10 2.68
CA VAL A 132 8.34 3.43 3.29
C VAL A 132 9.17 3.55 4.56
N TYR A 133 9.26 2.50 5.39
CA TYR A 133 10.17 2.47 6.55
C TYR A 133 11.65 2.46 6.13
N TRP A 134 12.04 1.69 5.10
CA TRP A 134 13.41 1.71 4.58
C TRP A 134 13.81 3.05 3.95
N GLN A 135 12.91 3.73 3.23
CA GLN A 135 13.17 5.06 2.67
C GLN A 135 13.22 6.15 3.75
N SER A 136 12.26 6.14 4.68
CA SER A 136 12.13 7.19 5.71
C SER A 136 13.14 7.04 6.84
N PHE A 137 13.56 5.82 7.17
CA PHE A 137 14.44 5.54 8.32
C PHE A 137 15.78 4.90 7.94
N GLY A 138 15.80 4.05 6.91
CA GLY A 138 17.00 3.31 6.48
C GLY A 138 18.10 4.21 5.92
N LYS A 139 17.76 5.25 5.15
CA LYS A 139 18.76 6.16 4.55
C LYS A 139 19.51 6.96 5.62
N GLY A 140 18.79 7.51 6.60
CA GLY A 140 19.39 8.26 7.71
C GLY A 140 20.22 7.39 8.67
N LEU A 141 19.80 6.14 8.92
CA LEU A 141 20.57 5.21 9.74
C LEU A 141 21.84 4.74 9.02
N GLN A 142 21.75 4.48 7.71
CA GLN A 142 22.89 4.07 6.89
C GLN A 142 23.92 5.20 6.74
N GLU A 143 23.50 6.44 6.53
CA GLU A 143 24.38 7.61 6.53
C GLU A 143 25.09 7.79 7.89
N ARG A 144 24.41 7.53 9.02
CA ARG A 144 25.02 7.59 10.36
C ARG A 144 25.99 6.44 10.63
N ILE A 145 25.69 5.25 10.13
CA ILE A 145 26.62 4.11 10.19
C ILE A 145 27.84 4.39 9.31
N GLU A 146 27.66 4.84 8.08
CA GLU A 146 28.75 5.19 7.17
C GLU A 146 29.59 6.36 7.71
N ALA A 147 28.98 7.40 8.28
CA ALA A 147 29.70 8.50 8.92
C ALA A 147 30.52 8.02 10.13
N ARG A 148 29.97 7.10 10.93
CA ARG A 148 30.68 6.53 12.09
C ARG A 148 31.80 5.58 11.68
N THR A 149 31.60 4.81 10.61
CA THR A 149 32.62 3.88 10.08
C THR A 149 33.74 4.64 9.39
N ARG A 150 33.41 5.67 8.59
CA ARG A 150 34.37 6.59 7.94
C ARG A 150 35.15 7.43 8.95
N GLY A 151 34.49 7.88 10.02
CA GLY A 151 35.13 8.55 11.15
C GLY A 151 36.09 7.65 11.92
N SER A 152 35.71 6.39 12.19
CA SER A 152 36.61 5.40 12.79
C SER A 152 37.82 5.13 11.89
N VAL A 153 37.61 4.78 10.62
CA VAL A 153 38.71 4.46 9.68
C VAL A 153 39.65 5.66 9.47
N GLY A 154 39.12 6.89 9.38
CA GLY A 154 39.94 8.09 9.31
C GLY A 154 40.78 8.35 10.57
N ASN A 155 40.25 8.02 11.75
CA ASN A 155 40.98 8.16 13.02
C ASN A 155 42.08 7.10 13.17
N TRP A 156 41.84 5.88 12.66
CA TRP A 156 42.84 4.81 12.57
C TRP A 156 43.97 5.14 11.59
N LEU A 157 43.67 5.70 10.41
CA LEU A 157 44.68 6.08 9.41
C LEU A 157 45.54 7.28 9.85
N ASN A 158 44.98 8.21 10.64
CA ASN A 158 45.74 9.30 11.26
C ASN A 158 46.65 8.81 12.40
N HIS A 159 46.26 7.77 13.14
CA HIS A 159 47.10 7.17 14.18
C HIS A 159 48.17 6.21 13.64
N SER A 160 47.96 5.60 12.47
CA SER A 160 48.95 4.72 11.84
C SER A 160 49.98 5.46 10.97
N SER A 161 49.84 6.78 10.79
CA SER A 161 50.74 7.63 10.00
C SER A 161 51.66 8.46 10.90
N TYR A 162 52.43 7.79 11.76
CA TYR A 162 53.68 8.35 12.29
C TYR A 162 54.84 7.45 11.82
N PRO A 163 55.76 7.94 10.97
CA PRO A 163 56.86 7.16 10.43
C PRO A 163 58.02 7.09 11.43
N GLY A 164 58.83 6.03 11.30
CA GLY A 164 60.01 5.77 12.14
C GLY A 164 61.01 6.93 12.15
N TRP A 165 61.75 7.05 13.25
CA TRP A 165 63.03 6.39 13.54
C TRP A 165 63.14 6.21 15.05
#